data_AF-A0A5C7Z375-F1
#
_entry.id   AF-A0A5C7Z375-F1
#
_cell.length_a   1.000
_cell.length_b   1.000
_cell.length_c   1.000
_cell.angle_alpha   90.00
_cell.angle_beta   90.00
_cell.angle_gamma   90.00
#
_symmetry.space_group_name_H-M   'P 1'
#
loop_
_entity.id
_entity.type
_entity.pdbx_description
1 polymer ?
#
loop_
_entity_poly.entity_id
_entity_poly.type
_entity_poly.pdbx_seq_one_letter_code
_entity_poly.pdbx_strand_id
1 'polypeptide(L)'
;MSKITDLKFFNAFDPVSQALSDFELTDYAFSNIRETPSVDQRIVVVNLAPTRGLIAQQIMQLKQLKPKVIGVDSFFDCEGGLYDTLNCPQLLDTLGNLMLSNAIQEAGNVVLVSKLLQTKALASKGDSDVYDSIEYSDRMFREHAISAYASLPTGANYQDDVKLCRSLFPKMMVNGKE
;
A
#
# COMPACT_ATOMS: atom_id res chain seq x y z
N MET A 1 29.63 -50.70 -2.01
CA MET A 1 29.78 -49.69 -0.94
C MET A 1 30.74 -48.64 -1.47
N SER A 2 30.52 -47.33 -1.46
CA SER A 2 29.46 -46.47 -0.95
C SER A 2 29.55 -45.15 -1.74
N LYS A 3 28.39 -44.56 -1.99
CA LYS A 3 28.13 -43.19 -2.47
C LYS A 3 29.13 -42.16 -1.92
N ILE A 4 29.74 -41.35 -2.81
CA ILE A 4 29.99 -39.91 -2.59
C ILE A 4 29.86 -39.22 -3.95
N THR A 5 28.62 -39.06 -4.40
CA THR A 5 28.25 -38.01 -5.34
C THR A 5 27.64 -36.93 -4.47
N ASP A 6 28.45 -36.00 -3.95
CA ASP A 6 27.91 -34.91 -3.13
C ASP A 6 28.42 -33.55 -3.59
N LEU A 7 27.50 -32.86 -4.26
CA LEU A 7 27.14 -31.47 -3.98
C LEU A 7 28.20 -30.40 -4.32
N LYS A 8 28.46 -30.25 -5.62
CA LYS A 8 28.90 -28.98 -6.22
C LYS A 8 27.90 -28.44 -7.26
N PHE A 9 26.59 -28.66 -7.03
CA PHE A 9 25.54 -28.34 -8.01
C PHE A 9 24.49 -27.32 -7.56
N PHE A 10 24.68 -26.63 -6.43
CA PHE A 10 23.68 -25.67 -5.94
C PHE A 10 24.30 -24.31 -5.58
N ASN A 11 24.95 -23.65 -6.54
CA ASN A 11 25.30 -22.22 -6.45
C ASN A 11 24.89 -21.44 -7.72
N ALA A 12 23.91 -21.94 -8.50
CA ALA A 12 23.58 -21.40 -9.83
C ALA A 12 22.11 -20.97 -10.03
N PHE A 13 21.32 -20.83 -8.96
CA PHE A 13 19.91 -20.42 -9.05
C PHE A 13 19.55 -19.24 -8.15
N ASP A 14 20.46 -18.27 -7.99
CA ASP A 14 20.26 -17.10 -7.13
C ASP A 14 19.13 -16.15 -7.61
N PRO A 15 18.93 -15.89 -8.93
CA PRO A 15 17.85 -14.98 -9.38
C PRO A 15 16.56 -15.70 -9.81
N VAL A 16 16.67 -16.92 -10.36
CA VAL A 16 15.50 -17.65 -10.89
C VAL A 16 14.71 -18.33 -9.76
N SER A 17 15.38 -18.81 -8.70
CA SER A 17 14.69 -19.37 -7.53
C SER A 17 13.99 -18.29 -6.71
N GLN A 18 14.54 -17.08 -6.62
CA GLN A 18 13.88 -15.93 -5.99
C GLN A 18 12.69 -15.46 -6.85
N ALA A 19 12.86 -15.33 -8.18
CA ALA A 19 11.78 -14.95 -9.08
C ALA A 19 10.64 -15.99 -9.19
N LEU A 20 10.92 -17.28 -8.93
CA LEU A 20 9.91 -18.35 -8.88
C LEU A 20 9.29 -18.52 -7.49
N SER A 21 9.95 -18.06 -6.43
CA SER A 21 9.40 -17.97 -5.06
C SER A 21 8.39 -16.84 -4.94
N ASP A 22 8.63 -15.72 -5.64
CA ASP A 22 7.72 -14.57 -5.73
C ASP A 22 6.50 -14.81 -6.63
N PHE A 23 6.42 -15.95 -7.32
CA PHE A 23 5.19 -16.37 -7.98
C PHE A 23 4.24 -16.88 -6.90
N GLU A 24 3.52 -15.97 -6.25
CA GLU A 24 2.70 -16.26 -5.09
C GLU A 24 1.79 -17.46 -5.40
N LEU A 25 1.64 -18.39 -4.45
CA LEU A 25 0.71 -19.52 -4.56
C LEU A 25 -0.71 -19.04 -4.97
N THR A 26 -1.04 -17.81 -4.57
CA THR A 26 -2.19 -17.03 -4.98
C THR A 26 -2.27 -16.85 -6.50
N ASP A 27 -1.21 -16.41 -7.16
CA ASP A 27 -1.16 -16.18 -8.62
C ASP A 27 -1.37 -17.47 -9.40
N TYR A 28 -0.80 -18.59 -8.94
CA TYR A 28 -1.06 -19.90 -9.55
C TYR A 28 -2.54 -20.33 -9.36
N ALA A 29 -3.09 -20.14 -8.16
CA ALA A 29 -4.47 -20.48 -7.87
C ALA A 29 -5.47 -19.67 -8.72
N PHE A 30 -5.23 -18.37 -8.91
CA PHE A 30 -6.10 -17.51 -9.72
C PHE A 30 -5.87 -17.66 -11.23
N SER A 31 -4.69 -18.12 -11.65
CA SER A 31 -4.38 -18.32 -13.08
C SER A 31 -4.77 -19.70 -13.61
N ASN A 32 -4.68 -20.75 -12.80
CA ASN A 32 -4.81 -22.14 -13.28
C ASN A 32 -5.91 -22.97 -12.60
N ILE A 33 -6.36 -22.60 -11.40
CA ILE A 33 -7.30 -23.43 -10.61
C ILE A 33 -8.74 -22.89 -10.70
N ARG A 34 -8.90 -21.57 -10.89
CA ARG A 34 -10.21 -20.91 -11.03
C ARG A 34 -10.48 -20.47 -12.44
N GLU A 35 -11.75 -20.54 -12.84
CA GLU A 35 -12.22 -19.85 -14.05
C GLU A 35 -12.01 -18.34 -13.88
N THR A 36 -11.48 -17.70 -14.93
CA THR A 36 -11.27 -16.25 -14.95
C THR A 36 -12.61 -15.54 -14.75
N PRO A 37 -12.80 -14.77 -13.67
CA PRO A 37 -14.04 -14.05 -13.46
C PRO A 37 -14.22 -12.98 -14.54
N SER A 38 -15.48 -12.67 -14.86
CA SER A 38 -15.79 -11.53 -15.74
C SER A 38 -15.29 -10.23 -15.11
N VAL A 39 -14.71 -9.34 -15.92
CA VAL A 39 -14.21 -8.04 -15.47
C VAL A 39 -15.35 -7.21 -14.87
N ASP A 40 -15.17 -6.71 -13.63
CA ASP A 40 -16.10 -5.76 -13.03
C ASP A 40 -15.92 -4.39 -13.68
N GLN A 41 -16.93 -3.96 -14.45
CA GLN A 41 -16.89 -2.69 -15.18
C GLN A 41 -17.10 -1.46 -14.29
N ARG A 42 -17.36 -1.63 -12.99
CA ARG A 42 -17.60 -0.53 -12.05
C ARG A 42 -16.32 0.01 -11.41
N ILE A 43 -15.23 -0.76 -11.49
CA ILE A 43 -13.93 -0.41 -10.90
C ILE A 43 -12.98 -0.10 -12.05
N VAL A 44 -12.41 1.10 -12.04
CA VAL A 44 -11.43 1.55 -13.04
C VAL A 44 -10.12 1.79 -12.32
N VAL A 45 -9.08 1.06 -12.73
CA VAL A 45 -7.71 1.26 -12.24
C VAL A 45 -7.01 2.23 -13.17
N VAL A 46 -6.44 3.29 -12.60
CA VAL A 46 -5.73 4.34 -13.33
C VAL A 46 -4.34 4.46 -12.75
N ASN A 47 -3.32 4.44 -13.61
CA ASN A 47 -1.94 4.65 -13.18
C ASN A 47 -1.79 6.07 -12.60
N LEU A 48 -1.16 6.16 -11.43
CA LEU A 48 -0.96 7.42 -10.75
C LEU A 48 -0.02 8.32 -11.55
N ALA A 49 -0.38 9.60 -11.67
CA ALA A 49 0.48 10.57 -12.33
C ALA A 49 1.76 10.87 -11.50
N PRO A 50 2.87 11.30 -12.13
CA PRO A 50 4.17 11.33 -11.46
C PRO A 50 4.39 12.52 -10.51
N THR A 51 3.55 13.55 -10.55
CA THR A 51 3.68 14.74 -9.70
C THR A 51 2.35 15.10 -9.06
N ARG A 52 2.39 15.73 -7.88
CA ARG A 52 1.18 16.12 -7.14
C ARG A 52 0.28 17.05 -7.98
N GLY A 53 0.86 17.96 -8.75
CA GLY A 53 0.11 18.80 -9.69
C GLY A 53 -0.58 18.02 -10.83
N LEU A 54 0.06 16.98 -11.38
CA LEU A 54 -0.56 16.13 -12.40
C LEU A 54 -1.62 15.19 -11.80
N ILE A 55 -1.41 14.72 -10.57
CA ILE A 55 -2.42 13.95 -9.83
C ILE A 55 -3.65 14.81 -9.59
N ALA A 56 -3.47 16.09 -9.23
CA ALA A 56 -4.58 17.04 -9.09
C ALA A 56 -5.41 17.15 -10.38
N GLN A 57 -4.75 17.30 -11.53
CA GLN A 57 -5.42 17.32 -12.83
C GLN A 57 -6.14 16.00 -13.13
N GLN A 58 -5.52 14.87 -12.81
CA GLN A 58 -6.12 13.54 -12.96
C GLN A 58 -7.40 13.41 -12.11
N ILE A 59 -7.37 13.80 -10.84
CA ILE A 59 -8.56 13.82 -9.96
C ILE A 59 -9.65 14.71 -10.56
N MET A 60 -9.29 15.89 -11.06
CA MET A 60 -10.26 16.82 -11.67
C MET A 60 -10.88 16.28 -12.96
N GLN A 61 -10.13 15.53 -13.78
CA GLN A 61 -10.67 14.84 -14.95
C GLN A 61 -11.61 13.71 -14.52
N LEU A 62 -11.22 12.89 -13.54
CA LEU A 62 -12.05 11.80 -13.02
C LEU A 62 -13.35 12.31 -12.38
N LYS A 63 -13.29 13.44 -11.66
CA LYS A 63 -14.47 14.10 -11.08
C LYS A 63 -15.57 14.37 -12.12
N GLN A 64 -15.20 14.73 -13.35
CA GLN A 64 -16.18 14.99 -14.44
C GLN A 64 -16.99 13.74 -14.82
N LEU A 65 -16.41 12.55 -14.62
CA LEU A 65 -17.07 11.26 -14.85
C LEU A 65 -18.01 10.87 -13.70
N LYS A 66 -18.05 11.66 -12.62
CA LYS A 66 -18.90 11.47 -11.43
C LYS A 66 -18.78 10.05 -10.82
N PRO A 67 -17.57 9.55 -10.55
CA PRO A 67 -17.41 8.28 -9.83
C PRO A 67 -18.03 8.41 -8.44
N LYS A 68 -18.45 7.28 -7.85
CA LYS A 68 -18.94 7.28 -6.47
C LYS A 68 -17.81 7.57 -5.47
N VAL A 69 -16.62 7.05 -5.74
CA VAL A 69 -15.42 7.17 -4.89
C VAL A 69 -14.19 7.26 -5.80
N ILE A 70 -13.20 8.05 -5.37
CA ILE A 70 -11.86 8.07 -5.98
C ILE A 70 -10.88 7.58 -4.90
N GLY A 71 -10.36 6.37 -5.05
CA GLY A 71 -9.31 5.84 -4.17
C GLY A 71 -7.93 6.22 -4.70
N VAL A 72 -7.05 6.69 -3.81
CA VAL A 72 -5.65 6.99 -4.16
C VAL A 72 -4.72 6.14 -3.31
N ASP A 73 -3.99 5.25 -3.96
CA ASP A 73 -3.04 4.34 -3.34
C ASP A 73 -1.63 4.95 -3.29
N SER A 74 -1.50 6.02 -2.50
CA SER A 74 -0.23 6.73 -2.31
C SER A 74 -0.28 7.60 -1.06
N PHE A 75 0.86 7.73 -0.38
CA PHE A 75 1.04 8.69 0.70
C PHE A 75 1.53 10.03 0.15
N PHE A 76 0.89 11.11 0.59
CA PHE A 76 1.31 12.48 0.32
C PHE A 76 1.89 13.12 1.57
N ASP A 77 2.94 12.52 2.12
CA ASP A 77 3.65 12.97 3.31
C ASP A 77 5.16 13.06 3.08
N CYS A 78 5.89 13.34 4.15
CA CYS A 78 7.34 13.25 4.24
C CYS A 78 7.70 12.04 5.12
N GLU A 79 8.16 10.95 4.50
CA GLU A 79 8.48 9.70 5.20
C GLU A 79 9.46 9.94 6.37
N GLY A 80 9.22 9.23 7.48
CA GLY A 80 10.09 9.28 8.66
C GLY A 80 10.02 10.57 9.48
N GLY A 81 9.07 11.48 9.18
CA GLY A 81 8.86 12.71 9.93
C GLY A 81 9.94 13.78 9.72
N LEU A 82 10.79 13.61 8.70
CA LEU A 82 11.83 14.58 8.32
C LEU A 82 11.22 15.68 7.46
N TYR A 83 10.55 16.63 8.12
CA TYR A 83 9.82 17.71 7.47
C TYR A 83 10.72 18.92 7.18
N ASP A 84 11.69 18.73 6.28
CA ASP A 84 12.57 19.78 5.78
C ASP A 84 12.78 19.64 4.27
N THR A 85 13.20 20.71 3.60
CA THR A 85 13.31 20.73 2.13
C THR A 85 14.44 19.85 1.58
N LEU A 86 15.38 19.39 2.42
CA LEU A 86 16.47 18.51 2.01
C LEU A 86 16.02 17.06 1.98
N ASN A 87 15.30 16.63 3.03
CA ASN A 87 14.80 15.25 3.16
C ASN A 87 13.42 15.04 2.52
N CYS A 88 12.66 16.13 2.33
CA CYS A 88 11.35 16.12 1.69
C CYS A 88 11.29 17.18 0.57
N PRO A 89 11.93 16.93 -0.58
CA PRO A 89 11.93 17.87 -1.71
C PRO A 89 10.52 18.17 -2.25
N GLN A 90 9.54 17.31 -1.98
CA GLN A 90 8.13 17.51 -2.32
C GLN A 90 7.52 18.74 -1.60
N LEU A 91 8.13 19.22 -0.51
CA LEU A 91 7.74 20.47 0.15
C LEU A 91 8.00 21.70 -0.73
N LEU A 92 8.96 21.61 -1.66
CA LEU A 92 9.27 22.69 -2.60
C LEU A 92 8.20 22.86 -3.69
N ASP A 93 7.45 21.80 -4.00
CA ASP A 93 6.33 21.84 -4.95
C ASP A 93 5.07 22.45 -4.32
N THR A 94 5.21 23.69 -3.85
CA THR A 94 4.13 24.44 -3.19
C THR A 94 2.89 24.54 -4.06
N LEU A 95 3.05 24.79 -5.36
CA LEU A 95 1.93 24.86 -6.30
C LEU A 95 1.26 23.50 -6.47
N GLY A 96 2.00 22.41 -6.70
CA GLY A 96 1.44 21.07 -6.84
C GLY A 96 0.73 20.59 -5.58
N ASN A 97 1.26 20.93 -4.40
CA ASN A 97 0.62 20.67 -3.10
C ASN A 97 -0.72 21.40 -2.96
N LEU A 98 -0.78 22.68 -3.31
CA LEU A 98 -2.02 23.45 -3.29
C LEU A 98 -3.04 22.94 -4.31
N MET A 99 -2.59 22.62 -5.53
CA MET A 99 -3.43 22.05 -6.57
C MET A 99 -4.04 20.72 -6.13
N LEU A 100 -3.24 19.82 -5.55
CA LEU A 100 -3.71 18.52 -5.10
C LEU A 100 -4.71 18.65 -3.94
N SER A 101 -4.39 19.46 -2.93
CA SER A 101 -5.29 19.73 -1.81
C SER A 101 -6.64 20.28 -2.28
N ASN A 102 -6.62 21.25 -3.20
CA ASN A 102 -7.84 21.81 -3.78
C ASN A 102 -8.61 20.79 -4.63
N ALA A 103 -7.93 19.98 -5.45
CA ALA A 103 -8.59 18.93 -6.25
C ALA A 103 -9.27 17.87 -5.37
N ILE A 104 -8.63 17.47 -4.27
CA ILE A 104 -9.21 16.55 -3.28
C ILE A 104 -10.48 17.15 -2.68
N GLN A 105 -10.39 18.41 -2.21
CA GLN A 105 -11.53 19.13 -1.65
C GLN A 105 -12.67 19.28 -2.66
N GLU A 106 -12.35 19.64 -3.90
CA GLU A 106 -13.32 19.86 -4.95
C GLU A 106 -13.99 18.58 -5.44
N ALA A 107 -13.31 17.44 -5.41
CA ALA A 107 -13.90 16.16 -5.74
C ALA A 107 -14.85 15.69 -4.62
N GLY A 108 -14.49 15.92 -3.35
CA GLY A 108 -15.35 15.68 -2.19
C GLY A 108 -15.64 14.20 -1.86
N ASN A 109 -15.11 13.27 -2.65
CA ASN A 109 -15.27 11.83 -2.49
C ASN A 109 -13.96 11.05 -2.67
N VAL A 110 -12.84 11.70 -2.33
CA VAL A 110 -11.51 11.10 -2.36
C VAL A 110 -11.27 10.32 -1.08
N VAL A 111 -10.74 9.11 -1.25
CA VAL A 111 -10.28 8.24 -0.17
C VAL A 111 -8.76 8.11 -0.25
N LEU A 112 -8.07 8.50 0.82
CA LEU A 112 -6.63 8.36 0.96
C LEU A 112 -6.27 7.16 1.84
N VAL A 113 -5.05 6.67 1.67
CA VAL A 113 -4.53 5.55 2.45
C VAL A 113 -4.10 5.96 3.87
N SER A 114 -4.25 5.03 4.81
CA SER A 114 -3.67 5.03 6.14
C SER A 114 -3.08 3.65 6.44
N LYS A 115 -2.00 3.61 7.21
CA LYS A 115 -1.26 2.38 7.49
C LYS A 115 -0.86 2.30 8.94
N LEU A 116 -1.06 1.13 9.54
CA LEU A 116 -0.58 0.82 10.87
C LEU A 116 0.94 0.63 10.85
N LEU A 117 1.62 1.22 11.82
CA LEU A 117 3.07 1.23 11.93
C LEU A 117 3.54 0.64 13.27
N GLN A 118 4.77 0.13 13.23
CA GLN A 118 5.53 -0.34 14.38
C GLN A 118 6.88 0.35 14.41
N THR A 119 7.26 0.90 15.56
CA THR A 119 8.64 1.35 15.77
C THR A 119 9.60 0.17 15.79
N LYS A 120 10.87 0.42 15.43
CA LYS A 120 11.94 -0.60 15.50
C LYS A 120 12.07 -1.22 16.89
N ALA A 121 11.81 -0.45 17.95
CA ALA A 121 11.86 -0.91 19.34
C ALA A 121 10.70 -1.85 19.71
N LEU A 122 9.56 -1.73 19.02
CA LEU A 122 8.43 -2.63 19.17
C LEU A 122 8.64 -3.89 18.33
N ALA A 123 9.03 -3.73 17.06
CA ALA A 123 9.31 -4.83 16.15
C ALA A 123 10.45 -5.75 16.64
N SER A 124 11.45 -5.20 17.36
CA SER A 124 12.55 -5.99 17.91
C SER A 124 12.16 -6.95 19.05
N LYS A 125 10.94 -6.84 19.58
CA LYS A 125 10.40 -7.75 20.62
C LYS A 125 9.81 -9.04 20.04
N GLY A 126 9.81 -9.17 18.71
CA GLY A 126 9.28 -10.31 17.96
C GLY A 126 8.15 -9.91 17.03
N ASP A 127 7.78 -10.82 16.12
CA ASP A 127 6.61 -10.67 15.26
C ASP A 127 5.35 -10.71 16.13
N SER A 128 4.81 -9.53 16.41
CA SER A 128 3.59 -9.35 17.19
C SER A 128 2.67 -8.40 16.44
N ASP A 129 1.36 -8.69 16.44
CA ASP A 129 0.31 -7.88 15.84
C ASP A 129 -0.03 -6.69 16.76
N VAL A 130 0.99 -5.87 17.06
CA VAL A 130 0.90 -4.73 17.98
C VAL A 130 1.39 -3.48 17.27
N TYR A 131 0.62 -2.40 17.31
CA TYR A 131 0.95 -1.16 16.59
C TYR A 131 1.10 0.01 17.55
N ASP A 132 1.99 0.95 17.25
CA ASP A 132 2.25 2.13 18.08
C ASP A 132 1.96 3.45 17.37
N SER A 133 1.79 3.42 16.05
CA SER A 133 1.58 4.60 15.23
C SER A 133 0.73 4.29 14.01
N ILE A 134 0.18 5.34 13.41
CA ILE A 134 -0.55 5.29 12.14
C ILE A 134 0.05 6.33 11.21
N GLU A 135 0.39 5.91 10.01
CA GLU A 135 0.83 6.76 8.91
C GLU A 135 -0.38 7.34 8.19
N TYR A 136 -0.31 8.62 7.88
CA TYR A 136 -1.29 9.35 7.10
C TYR A 136 -0.57 10.32 6.17
N SER A 137 -1.18 10.62 5.03
CA SER A 137 -0.78 11.78 4.21
C SER A 137 -0.80 13.08 5.03
N ASP A 138 -0.03 14.07 4.59
CA ASP A 138 0.04 15.38 5.25
C ASP A 138 -1.35 15.96 5.49
N ARG A 139 -1.47 16.73 6.58
CA ARG A 139 -2.76 17.29 7.03
C ARG A 139 -3.52 18.00 5.91
N MET A 140 -2.82 18.74 5.06
CA MET A 140 -3.42 19.51 3.97
C MET A 140 -4.16 18.67 2.93
N PHE A 141 -3.84 17.37 2.81
CA PHE A 141 -4.52 16.47 1.89
C PHE A 141 -5.64 15.70 2.59
N ARG A 142 -5.41 15.24 3.82
CA ARG A 142 -6.38 14.43 4.55
C ARG A 142 -7.54 15.20 5.18
N GLU A 143 -7.41 16.51 5.41
CA GLU A 143 -8.48 17.32 6.02
C GLU A 143 -9.78 17.35 5.19
N HIS A 144 -9.67 17.06 3.88
CA HIS A 144 -10.80 17.00 2.95
C HIS A 144 -11.01 15.61 2.32
N ALA A 145 -10.37 14.57 2.85
CA ALA A 145 -10.49 13.21 2.37
C ALA A 145 -10.90 12.25 3.49
N ILE A 146 -11.44 11.09 3.12
CA ILE A 146 -11.67 9.99 4.05
C ILE A 146 -10.44 9.09 4.02
N SER A 147 -10.01 8.56 5.17
CA SER A 147 -8.93 7.58 5.21
C SER A 147 -9.48 6.14 5.16
N ALA A 148 -8.81 5.29 4.39
CA ALA A 148 -9.02 3.85 4.37
C ALA A 148 -7.73 3.10 4.73
N TYR A 149 -7.84 1.82 5.07
CA TYR A 149 -6.73 1.04 5.61
C TYR A 149 -5.98 0.28 4.49
N ALA A 150 -4.66 0.41 4.45
CA ALA A 150 -3.79 -0.48 3.66
C ALA A 150 -3.29 -1.68 4.47
N SER A 151 -3.41 -1.64 5.80
CA SER A 151 -3.03 -2.76 6.67
C SER A 151 -4.08 -3.86 6.61
N LEU A 152 -3.64 -5.07 6.24
CA LEU A 152 -4.48 -6.27 6.23
C LEU A 152 -3.98 -7.25 7.30
N PRO A 153 -4.47 -7.17 8.54
CA PRO A 153 -4.14 -8.17 9.55
C PRO A 153 -4.72 -9.52 9.13
N THR A 154 -3.88 -10.54 9.11
CA THR A 154 -4.25 -11.92 8.78
C THR A 154 -3.63 -12.89 9.77
N GLY A 155 -4.11 -14.13 9.78
CA GLY A 155 -3.48 -15.21 10.56
C GLY A 155 -2.25 -15.82 9.88
N ALA A 156 -1.71 -15.20 8.83
CA ALA A 156 -0.48 -15.63 8.19
C ALA A 156 0.69 -15.42 9.15
N ASN A 157 1.55 -16.43 9.30
CA ASN A 157 2.76 -16.32 10.11
C ASN A 157 3.96 -15.85 9.27
N TYR A 158 3.92 -16.10 7.96
CA TYR A 158 4.96 -15.73 7.02
C TYR A 158 4.40 -14.92 5.86
N GLN A 159 5.24 -14.09 5.24
CA GLN A 159 4.86 -13.30 4.07
C GLN A 159 4.42 -14.20 2.89
N ASP A 160 4.96 -15.42 2.78
CA ASP A 160 4.64 -16.33 1.67
C ASP A 160 3.37 -17.17 1.92
N ASP A 161 2.79 -17.07 3.12
CA ASP A 161 1.54 -17.75 3.42
C ASP A 161 0.39 -17.17 2.59
N VAL A 162 -0.61 -17.99 2.30
CA VAL A 162 -1.84 -17.52 1.68
C VAL A 162 -2.59 -16.61 2.66
N LYS A 163 -2.51 -15.30 2.41
CA LYS A 163 -3.14 -14.25 3.22
C LYS A 163 -4.65 -14.25 2.97
N LEU A 164 -5.39 -14.99 3.79
CA LEU A 164 -6.85 -15.01 3.76
C LEU A 164 -7.41 -14.13 4.87
N CYS A 165 -8.12 -13.07 4.49
CA CYS A 165 -8.88 -12.26 5.43
C CYS A 165 -10.38 -12.52 5.23
N ARG A 166 -11.02 -13.15 6.21
CA ARG A 166 -12.48 -13.46 6.19
C ARG A 166 -13.27 -12.64 7.21
N SER A 167 -12.59 -11.70 7.87
CA SER A 167 -13.13 -10.86 8.93
C SER A 167 -12.80 -9.40 8.64
N LEU A 168 -13.74 -8.49 8.91
CA LEU A 168 -13.47 -7.07 8.87
C LEU A 168 -12.88 -6.66 10.22
N PHE A 169 -11.78 -5.89 10.21
CA PHE A 169 -11.19 -5.29 11.40
C PHE A 169 -11.48 -3.78 11.39
N PRO A 170 -12.68 -3.33 11.80
CA PRO A 170 -13.06 -1.92 11.71
C PRO A 170 -12.28 -1.02 12.68
N LYS A 171 -11.58 -1.62 13.65
CA LYS A 171 -10.79 -0.93 14.66
C LYS A 171 -9.55 -1.74 14.99
N MET A 172 -8.49 -1.06 15.41
CA MET A 172 -7.25 -1.67 15.87
C MET A 172 -6.64 -0.89 17.01
N MET A 173 -6.08 -1.60 17.99
CA MET A 173 -5.36 -0.97 19.10
C MET A 173 -4.05 -0.38 18.60
N VAL A 174 -3.86 0.92 18.82
CA VAL A 174 -2.63 1.66 18.52
C VAL A 174 -2.16 2.36 19.78
N ASN A 175 -0.95 2.01 20.24
CA ASN A 175 -0.35 2.55 21.46
C ASN A 175 -1.30 2.49 22.68
N GLY A 176 -2.00 1.37 22.83
CA GLY A 176 -2.94 1.14 23.93
C GLY A 176 -4.27 1.90 23.84
N LYS A 177 -4.57 2.53 22.70
CA LYS A 177 -5.86 3.19 22.42
C LYS A 177 -6.58 2.51 21.26
N GLU A 178 -7.91 2.45 21.34
CA GLU A 178 -8.79 1.91 20.29
C GLU A 178 -9.07 2.93 19.19
#